data_AF-X6LIG8-F1
#
_entry.id   AF-X6LIG8-F1
#
_cell.length_a   1.000
_cell.length_b   1.000
_cell.length_c   1.000
_cell.angle_alpha   90.00
_cell.angle_beta   90.00
_cell.angle_gamma   90.00
#
_symmetry.space_group_name_H-M   'P 1'
#
loop_
_entity.id
_entity.type
_entity.pdbx_description
1 polymer ?
#
loop_
_entity_poly.entity_id
_entity_poly.type
_entity_poly.pdbx_seq_one_letter_code
_entity_poly.pdbx_strand_id
1 'polypeptide(L)'
;YIQQTMQISAMWNHQIDATLIYVVLNSTNGDIDKTIEVLFKFEQWTFRNNNEQKYKNKTKEFLEKRCCNHNVNLFCMFISEKCKKEIAIEVAAIETVHCGLPFVEKDKHRNSNRFTKKPLVIQ
;
A
#
# COMPACT_ATOMS: atom_id res chain seq x y z
N TYR A 1 -1.00 22.63 -7.86
CA TYR A 1 -1.21 22.25 -6.45
C TYR A 1 -0.58 23.17 -5.40
N ILE A 2 0.03 24.32 -5.75
CA ILE A 2 0.78 25.16 -4.79
C ILE A 2 -0.06 25.61 -3.58
N GLN A 3 -1.26 26.16 -3.82
CA GLN A 3 -2.15 26.62 -2.73
C GLN A 3 -2.59 25.46 -1.81
N GLN A 4 -2.95 24.31 -2.39
CA GLN A 4 -3.35 23.13 -1.61
C GLN A 4 -2.18 22.56 -0.81
N THR A 5 -0.96 22.56 -1.37
CA THR A 5 0.26 22.20 -0.63
C THR A 5 0.46 23.11 0.58
N MET A 6 0.28 24.43 0.43
CA MET A 6 0.39 25.37 1.54
C MET A 6 -0.69 25.15 2.61
N GLN A 7 -1.94 24.90 2.21
CA GLN A 7 -3.04 24.61 3.13
C GLN A 7 -2.74 23.36 3.97
N ILE A 8 -2.38 22.25 3.33
CA ILE A 8 -2.05 21.01 4.03
C ILE A 8 -0.81 21.19 4.90
N SER A 9 0.22 21.89 4.41
CA SER A 9 1.41 22.18 5.21
C SER A 9 1.07 22.94 6.49
N ALA A 10 0.19 23.96 6.41
CA ALA A 10 -0.28 24.71 7.57
C ALA A 10 -1.09 23.85 8.57
N MET A 11 -1.97 22.97 8.08
CA MET A 11 -2.73 22.03 8.92
C MET A 11 -1.83 21.13 9.77
N TRP A 12 -0.65 20.78 9.22
CA TRP A 12 0.35 19.93 9.86
C TRP A 12 1.48 20.75 10.51
N ASN A 13 1.27 22.04 10.78
CA ASN A 13 2.26 22.94 11.38
C ASN A 13 3.64 22.87 10.69
N HIS A 14 3.65 22.74 9.37
CA HIS A 14 4.83 22.62 8.51
C HIS A 14 5.75 21.43 8.83
N GLN A 15 5.27 20.41 9.55
CA GLN A 15 6.07 19.23 9.90
C GLN A 15 6.29 18.27 8.72
N ILE A 16 5.44 18.33 7.70
CA ILE A 16 5.56 17.52 6.48
C ILE A 16 6.24 18.36 5.37
N ASP A 17 7.24 17.76 4.73
CA ASP A 17 7.94 18.34 3.57
C ASP A 17 6.96 18.70 2.43
N ALA A 18 7.04 19.94 1.97
CA ALA A 18 6.15 20.46 0.93
C ALA A 18 6.29 19.68 -0.40
N THR A 19 7.49 19.18 -0.72
CA THR A 19 7.69 18.34 -1.90
C THR A 19 6.94 17.01 -1.78
N LEU A 20 6.98 16.36 -0.61
CA LEU A 20 6.19 15.17 -0.34
C LEU A 20 4.69 15.45 -0.45
N ILE A 21 4.18 16.53 0.16
CA ILE A 21 2.76 16.92 0.04
C ILE A 21 2.35 17.09 -1.43
N TYR A 22 3.18 17.78 -2.23
CA TYR A 22 2.94 17.94 -3.66
C TYR A 22 2.89 16.60 -4.41
N VAL A 23 3.81 15.68 -4.12
CA VAL A 23 3.83 14.34 -4.73
C VAL A 23 2.57 13.56 -4.38
N VAL A 24 2.14 13.58 -3.11
CA VAL A 24 0.92 12.89 -2.69
C VAL A 24 -0.32 13.51 -3.34
N LEU A 25 -0.44 14.84 -3.36
CA LEU A 25 -1.51 15.55 -4.09
C LEU A 25 -1.56 15.15 -5.55
N ASN A 26 -0.41 15.05 -6.22
CA ASN A 26 -0.37 14.61 -7.61
C ASN A 26 -0.85 13.16 -7.76
N SER A 27 -0.51 12.27 -6.82
CA SER A 27 -0.93 10.87 -6.85
C SER A 27 -2.42 10.65 -6.55
N THR A 28 -3.07 11.59 -5.87
CA THR A 28 -4.50 11.56 -5.53
C THR A 28 -5.33 12.46 -6.44
N ASN A 29 -4.77 12.95 -7.55
CA ASN A 29 -5.42 13.87 -8.50
C ASN A 29 -5.94 15.16 -7.84
N GLY A 30 -5.24 15.66 -6.82
CA GLY A 30 -5.57 16.89 -6.11
C GLY A 30 -6.71 16.76 -5.09
N ASP A 31 -7.21 15.54 -4.83
CA ASP A 31 -8.22 15.27 -3.81
C ASP A 31 -7.61 15.45 -2.40
N ILE A 32 -8.06 16.47 -1.68
CA ILE A 32 -7.49 16.86 -0.38
C ILE A 32 -7.76 15.79 0.68
N ASP A 33 -8.97 15.24 0.74
CA ASP A 33 -9.35 14.26 1.76
C ASP A 33 -8.55 12.98 1.59
N LYS A 34 -8.42 12.48 0.35
CA LYS A 34 -7.56 11.34 0.04
C LYS A 34 -6.09 11.63 0.32
N THR A 35 -5.62 12.85 0.04
CA THR A 35 -4.23 13.25 0.32
C THR A 35 -3.95 13.20 1.82
N ILE A 36 -4.83 13.77 2.65
CA ILE A 36 -4.71 13.73 4.11
C ILE A 36 -4.73 12.28 4.60
N GLU A 37 -5.65 11.45 4.09
CA GLU A 37 -5.72 10.04 4.45
C GLU A 37 -4.42 9.28 4.12
N VAL A 38 -3.86 9.51 2.93
CA VAL A 38 -2.59 8.88 2.51
C VAL A 38 -1.42 9.36 3.37
N LEU A 39 -1.32 10.67 3.63
CA LEU A 39 -0.26 11.23 4.50
C LEU A 39 -0.35 10.66 5.92
N PHE A 40 -1.56 10.55 6.47
CA PHE A 40 -1.77 9.96 7.79
C PHE A 40 -1.39 8.47 7.84
N LYS A 41 -1.77 7.68 6.82
CA LYS A 41 -1.34 6.28 6.71
C LYS A 41 0.17 6.13 6.55
N PHE A 42 0.79 7.05 5.81
CA PHE A 42 2.24 7.09 5.64
C PHE A 42 2.95 7.38 6.96
N GLU A 43 2.52 8.39 7.70
CA GLU A 43 3.05 8.71 9.03
C GLU A 43 2.90 7.54 10.01
N GLN A 44 1.74 6.89 10.06
CA GLN A 44 1.60 5.69 10.89
C GLN A 44 2.55 4.57 10.45
N TRP A 45 2.81 4.42 9.15
CA TRP A 45 3.71 3.41 8.64
C TRP A 45 5.18 3.70 8.99
N THR A 46 5.59 4.97 9.03
CA THR A 46 6.98 5.34 9.41
C THR A 46 7.27 4.98 10.87
N PHE A 47 6.32 5.22 11.78
CA PHE A 47 6.46 4.89 13.21
C PHE A 47 6.30 3.40 13.55
N ARG A 48 5.67 2.60 12.68
CA ARG A 48 5.49 1.16 12.92
C ARG A 48 6.76 0.37 12.58
N ASN A 49 7.03 -0.69 13.36
CA ASN A 49 8.00 -1.75 13.05
C ASN A 49 9.43 -1.31 12.70
N ASN A 50 9.88 -0.16 13.22
CA ASN A 50 11.19 0.43 12.89
C ASN A 50 11.40 0.58 11.37
N ASN A 51 10.34 0.89 10.61
CA ASN A 51 10.41 0.99 9.15
C ASN A 51 11.37 2.09 8.69
N GLU A 52 11.53 3.17 9.46
CA GLU A 52 12.57 4.17 9.23
C GLU A 52 13.99 3.58 9.31
N GLN A 53 14.23 2.66 10.25
CA GLN A 53 15.51 1.97 10.41
C GLN A 53 15.73 0.95 9.27
N LYS A 54 14.68 0.23 8.85
CA LYS A 54 14.72 -0.62 7.65
C LYS A 54 15.02 0.19 6.39
N TYR A 55 14.48 1.40 6.29
CA TYR A 55 14.83 2.33 5.22
C TYR A 55 16.32 2.65 5.28
N LYS A 56 16.85 3.12 6.43
CA LYS A 56 18.28 3.43 6.62
C LYS A 56 19.20 2.31 6.14
N ASN A 57 18.83 1.05 6.37
CA ASN A 57 19.59 -0.12 5.93
C ASN A 57 19.53 -0.37 4.40
N LYS A 58 18.45 0.04 3.73
CA LYS A 58 18.27 -0.04 2.27
C LYS A 58 18.63 1.25 1.53
N THR A 59 18.91 2.32 2.27
CA THR A 59 19.15 3.67 1.74
C THR A 59 20.31 3.69 0.74
N LYS A 60 21.32 2.81 0.85
CA LYS A 60 22.41 2.72 -0.13
C LYS A 60 21.91 2.40 -1.54
N GLU A 61 20.95 1.48 -1.69
CA GLU A 61 20.38 1.11 -3.00
C GLU A 61 19.51 2.22 -3.60
N PHE A 62 18.86 3.03 -2.76
CA PHE A 62 17.99 4.13 -3.19
C PHE A 62 18.77 5.41 -3.50
N LEU A 63 19.73 5.80 -2.67
CA LEU A 63 20.55 7.01 -2.85
C LEU A 63 21.41 6.96 -4.12
N GLU A 64 21.88 5.78 -4.50
CA GLU A 64 22.70 5.61 -5.70
C GLU A 64 21.90 5.76 -7.00
N LYS A 65 20.56 5.69 -6.95
CA LYS A 65 19.74 5.61 -8.17
C LYS A 65 18.60 6.61 -8.30
N ARG A 66 17.98 7.16 -7.24
CA ARG A 66 16.90 8.16 -7.39
C ARG A 66 16.77 9.16 -6.23
N CYS A 67 16.60 10.43 -6.63
CA CYS A 67 16.10 11.61 -5.92
C CYS A 67 16.79 11.99 -4.59
N CYS A 68 17.26 13.23 -4.50
CA CYS A 68 17.91 13.78 -3.29
C CYS A 68 16.92 14.10 -2.14
N ASN A 69 15.63 13.77 -2.26
CA ASN A 69 14.64 14.00 -1.21
C ASN A 69 14.32 12.70 -0.46
N HIS A 70 14.79 12.60 0.78
CA HIS A 70 14.62 11.42 1.63
C HIS A 70 13.14 11.10 1.93
N ASN A 71 12.29 12.10 2.13
CA ASN A 71 10.87 11.91 2.45
C ASN A 71 10.11 11.32 1.26
N VAL A 72 10.41 11.77 0.04
CA VAL A 72 9.86 11.19 -1.19
C VAL A 72 10.32 9.74 -1.36
N ASN A 73 11.61 9.46 -1.11
CA ASN A 73 12.13 8.10 -1.21
C ASN A 73 11.47 7.14 -0.20
N LEU A 74 11.29 7.58 1.05
CA LEU A 74 10.54 6.86 2.08
C LEU A 74 9.09 6.59 1.65
N PHE A 75 8.44 7.59 1.08
CA PHE A 75 7.07 7.46 0.56
C PHE A 75 6.98 6.45 -0.61
N CYS A 76 7.94 6.45 -1.54
CA CYS A 76 7.98 5.45 -2.61
C CYS A 76 8.12 4.02 -2.07
N MET A 77 8.88 3.81 -0.99
CA MET A 77 8.96 2.52 -0.32
C MET A 77 7.63 2.12 0.32
N PHE A 78 6.96 3.04 1.01
CA PHE A 78 5.63 2.82 1.55
C PHE A 78 4.63 2.36 0.48
N ILE A 79 4.57 3.08 -0.65
CA ILE A 79 3.69 2.71 -1.77
C ILE A 79 4.06 1.33 -2.33
N SER A 80 5.35 1.06 -2.52
CA SER A 80 5.82 -0.23 -3.03
C SER A 80 5.41 -1.41 -2.13
N GLU A 81 5.47 -1.25 -0.81
CA GLU A 81 5.01 -2.27 0.14
C GLU A 81 3.50 -2.46 0.09
N LYS A 82 2.74 -1.37 -0.04
CA LYS A 82 1.27 -1.41 -0.17
C LYS A 82 0.85 -2.11 -1.46
N CYS A 83 1.39 -1.73 -2.61
CA CYS A 83 1.07 -2.35 -3.88
C CYS A 83 1.43 -3.85 -3.88
N LYS A 84 2.60 -4.23 -3.35
CA LYS A 84 2.96 -5.65 -3.20
C LYS A 84 1.96 -6.43 -2.35
N LYS A 85 1.49 -5.82 -1.26
CA LYS A 85 0.49 -6.44 -0.38
C LYS A 85 -0.87 -6.58 -1.09
N GLU A 86 -1.31 -5.56 -1.81
CA GLU A 86 -2.55 -5.59 -2.59
C GLU A 86 -2.50 -6.68 -3.66
N ILE A 87 -1.43 -6.72 -4.45
CA ILE A 87 -1.21 -7.78 -5.46
C ILE A 87 -1.21 -9.17 -4.80
N ALA A 88 -0.52 -9.34 -3.66
CA ALA A 88 -0.50 -10.63 -2.96
C ALA A 88 -1.89 -11.05 -2.47
N ILE A 89 -2.73 -10.10 -2.03
CA ILE A 89 -4.11 -10.36 -1.62
C ILE A 89 -4.95 -10.77 -2.83
N GLU A 90 -4.84 -10.07 -3.95
CA GLU A 90 -5.56 -10.41 -5.19
C GLU A 90 -5.18 -11.79 -5.71
N VAL A 91 -3.88 -12.09 -5.75
CA VAL A 91 -3.38 -13.42 -6.13
C VAL A 91 -3.92 -14.49 -5.18
N ALA A 92 -3.84 -14.28 -3.86
CA ALA A 92 -4.37 -15.23 -2.89
C ALA A 92 -5.89 -15.44 -3.05
N ALA A 93 -6.64 -14.39 -3.37
CA ALA A 93 -8.07 -14.48 -3.65
C ALA A 93 -8.35 -15.32 -4.90
N ILE A 94 -7.62 -15.10 -5.99
CA ILE A 94 -7.72 -15.87 -7.23
C ILE A 94 -7.40 -17.35 -6.99
N GLU A 95 -6.27 -17.64 -6.32
CA GLU A 95 -5.86 -19.00 -5.99
C GLU A 95 -6.89 -19.70 -5.10
N THR A 96 -7.44 -18.99 -4.11
CA THR A 96 -8.51 -19.51 -3.24
C THR A 96 -9.73 -19.92 -4.07
N VAL A 97 -10.14 -19.10 -5.04
CA VAL A 97 -11.24 -19.42 -5.96
C VAL A 97 -10.90 -20.61 -6.86
N HIS A 98 -9.73 -20.64 -7.49
CA HIS A 98 -9.29 -21.73 -8.37
C HIS A 98 -9.16 -23.07 -7.64
N CYS A 99 -8.65 -23.07 -6.41
CA CYS A 99 -8.53 -24.27 -5.59
C CYS A 99 -9.85 -24.69 -4.92
N GLY A 100 -10.94 -23.95 -5.12
CA GLY A 100 -12.24 -24.21 -4.47
C GLY A 100 -12.18 -24.07 -2.95
N LEU A 101 -11.19 -23.34 -2.44
CA LEU A 101 -11.02 -23.10 -1.02
C LEU A 101 -12.09 -22.11 -0.52
N PRO A 102 -12.54 -22.23 0.73
CA PRO A 102 -13.50 -21.31 1.30
C PRO A 102 -12.88 -19.90 1.38
N PHE A 103 -13.57 -18.91 0.82
CA PHE A 103 -13.11 -17.52 0.72
C PHE A 103 -13.08 -16.80 2.08
N VAL A 104 -13.90 -17.25 3.02
CA VAL A 104 -14.02 -16.73 4.39
C VAL A 104 -14.43 -17.85 5.36
N GLU A 105 -14.19 -17.66 6.66
CA GLU A 105 -14.51 -18.64 7.73
C GLU A 105 -15.93 -19.22 7.62
N LYS A 106 -16.91 -18.36 7.28
CA LYS A 106 -18.31 -18.74 7.08
C LYS A 106 -18.55 -19.69 5.91
N ASP A 107 -17.65 -19.74 4.92
CA ASP A 107 -17.76 -20.62 3.76
C ASP A 107 -17.17 -22.02 4.04
N LYS A 108 -16.37 -22.19 5.11
CA LYS A 108 -15.80 -23.49 5.51
C LYS A 108 -16.90 -24.53 5.76
N HIS A 109 -18.00 -24.13 6.40
CA HIS A 109 -19.15 -25.00 6.69
C HIS A 109 -20.01 -25.34 5.46
N ARG A 110 -19.81 -24.64 4.33
CA ARG A 110 -20.54 -24.89 3.08
C ARG A 110 -19.84 -25.94 2.20
N ASN A 111 -18.52 -26.12 2.38
CA ASN A 111 -17.68 -27.00 1.55
C ASN A 111 -17.57 -28.45 2.04
N SER A 112 -17.92 -28.76 3.30
CA SER A 112 -17.87 -30.14 3.81
C SER A 112 -18.83 -31.10 3.09
N ASN A 113 -19.83 -30.60 2.37
CA ASN A 113 -20.84 -31.40 1.67
C ASN A 113 -20.59 -31.54 0.15
N ARG A 114 -19.45 -31.07 -0.39
CA ARG A 114 -19.17 -31.09 -1.85
C ARG A 114 -18.08 -32.06 -2.31
N PHE A 115 -17.49 -32.87 -1.42
CA PHE A 115 -16.53 -33.94 -1.78
C PHE A 115 -17.19 -35.16 -2.46
N THR A 116 -18.11 -34.93 -3.41
CA THR A 116 -18.55 -35.93 -4.37
C THR A 116 -18.91 -35.26 -5.70
N LYS A 117 -17.91 -34.82 -6.47
CA LYS A 117 -18.09 -34.73 -7.93
C LYS A 117 -16.89 -35.36 -8.63
N LYS A 118 -17.23 -36.40 -9.39
CA LYS A 118 -16.41 -37.35 -10.15
C LYS A 118 -15.46 -36.65 -11.13
N PRO A 119 -14.36 -37.30 -11.53
CA PRO A 119 -13.45 -36.75 -12.53
C PRO A 119 -14.17 -36.55 -13.88
N LEU A 120 -13.91 -35.41 -14.53
CA LEU A 120 -14.26 -35.20 -15.93
C LEU A 120 -13.40 -36.15 -16.78
N VAL A 121 -14.04 -37.14 -17.38
CA VAL A 121 -13.46 -37.89 -18.51
C VAL A 121 -13.61 -37.00 -19.73
N ILE A 122 -12.49 -36.63 -20.33
CA ILE A 122 -12.44 -35.94 -21.62
C ILE A 122 -12.58 -37.02 -22.69
N GLN A 123 -13.63 -36.95 -23.50
CA GLN A 123 -13.74 -37.59 -24.81
C GLN A 123 -13.92 -36.50 -25.86
#